data_AF-A0A817S654-F1
#
_entry.id   AF-A0A817S654-F1
#
_cell.length_a   1.000
_cell.length_b   1.000
_cell.length_c   1.000
_cell.angle_alpha   90.00
_cell.angle_beta   90.00
_cell.angle_gamma   90.00
#
_symmetry.space_group_name_H-M   'P 1'
#
loop_
_entity.id
_entity.type
_entity.pdbx_description
1 polymer ?
#
loop_
_entity_poly.entity_id
_entity_poly.type
_entity_poly.pdbx_seq_one_letter_code
_entity_poly.pdbx_strand_id
1 'polypeptide(L)'
;MDLVGMATYLDWINVMTYDYHGGWETKTGHNAPLYKNDAETVDDISSVCIKSKLNIHASIQAYIDAGVSRNKLILGIPLYGRGWTGVTSTVQNGFSQPTSGQLPVGTWENGVFDYDHIKHSFCSSSSRYWDDASKVPFLYNSSTGIWISFDDETSIQLKCDYIKQECLGGVMFWELSGDRNNELINVTINALKQ
;
A
#
# COMPACT_ATOMS: atom_id res chain seq x y z
N MET A 1 21.71 -9.27 -2.95
CA MET A 1 20.84 -10.40 -3.36
C MET A 1 21.06 -10.61 -4.84
N ASP A 2 21.25 -11.84 -5.30
CA ASP A 2 21.49 -12.16 -6.72
C ASP A 2 20.16 -12.29 -7.47
N LEU A 3 19.52 -11.15 -7.74
CA LEU A 3 18.22 -11.10 -8.40
C LEU A 3 18.27 -11.62 -9.84
N VAL A 4 19.38 -11.36 -10.55
CA VAL A 4 19.57 -11.82 -11.94
C VAL A 4 19.79 -13.32 -12.01
N GLY A 5 20.62 -13.86 -11.11
CA GLY A 5 20.80 -15.30 -10.98
C GLY A 5 19.48 -16.03 -10.71
N MET A 6 18.67 -15.50 -9.79
CA MET A 6 17.32 -16.04 -9.53
C MET A 6 16.40 -15.94 -10.75
N ALA A 7 16.35 -14.78 -11.41
CA ALA A 7 15.50 -14.53 -12.57
C ALA A 7 15.84 -15.40 -13.79
N THR A 8 17.01 -16.05 -13.81
CA THR A 8 17.39 -17.03 -14.83
C THR A 8 16.52 -18.29 -14.76
N TYR A 9 16.08 -18.69 -13.57
CA TYR A 9 15.35 -19.94 -13.34
C TYR A 9 13.85 -19.75 -13.10
N LEU A 10 13.46 -18.58 -12.60
CA LEU A 10 12.05 -18.28 -12.31
C LEU A 10 11.32 -17.84 -13.58
N ASP A 11 10.08 -18.31 -13.77
CA ASP A 11 9.19 -17.80 -14.80
C ASP A 11 8.85 -16.32 -14.54
N TRP A 12 8.52 -15.99 -13.29
CA TRP A 12 8.27 -14.63 -12.82
C TRP A 12 8.60 -14.48 -11.32
N ILE A 13 8.58 -13.24 -10.83
CA ILE A 13 8.82 -12.86 -9.44
C ILE A 13 7.63 -12.04 -8.96
N ASN A 14 6.96 -12.51 -7.90
CA ASN A 14 5.97 -11.73 -7.18
C ASN A 14 6.68 -10.78 -6.23
N VAL A 15 6.65 -9.48 -6.53
CA VAL A 15 7.23 -8.47 -5.64
C VAL A 15 6.16 -8.05 -4.65
N MET A 16 6.40 -8.28 -3.36
CA MET A 16 5.49 -7.87 -2.27
C MET A 16 5.57 -6.35 -2.07
N THR A 17 4.95 -5.60 -2.98
CA THR A 17 4.94 -4.13 -3.00
C THR A 17 3.86 -3.54 -2.09
N TYR A 18 3.85 -4.02 -0.85
CA TYR A 18 2.99 -3.64 0.27
C TYR A 18 3.73 -3.92 1.58
N ASP A 19 3.11 -3.67 2.72
CA ASP A 19 3.74 -3.74 4.06
C ASP A 19 4.90 -2.75 4.22
N TYR A 20 4.82 -1.62 3.54
CA TYR A 20 5.80 -0.55 3.70
C TYR A 20 5.69 0.13 5.07
N HIS A 21 4.45 0.33 5.53
CA HIS A 21 4.13 0.92 6.83
C HIS A 21 3.08 0.10 7.55
N GLY A 22 3.18 -0.01 8.88
CA GLY A 22 2.25 -0.82 9.66
C GLY A 22 2.33 -0.63 11.16
N GLY A 23 1.64 -1.50 11.89
CA GLY A 23 1.47 -1.43 13.35
C GLY A 23 2.76 -1.52 14.18
N TRP A 24 3.88 -1.88 13.54
CA TRP A 24 5.21 -1.90 14.13
C TRP A 24 5.88 -0.52 14.21
N GLU A 25 5.30 0.52 13.59
CA GLU A 25 5.80 1.90 13.63
C GLU A 25 5.05 2.77 14.64
N THR A 26 5.73 3.80 15.14
CA THR A 26 5.15 4.82 16.04
C THR A 26 4.45 5.95 15.31
N LYS A 27 4.49 5.95 13.98
CA LYS A 27 3.80 6.92 13.11
C LYS A 27 2.92 6.20 12.10
N THR A 28 1.85 6.87 11.69
CA THR A 28 1.02 6.42 10.56
C THR A 28 1.79 6.49 9.25
N GLY A 29 1.47 5.60 8.31
CA GLY A 29 2.05 5.58 6.98
C GLY A 29 1.24 4.70 6.04
N HIS A 30 1.49 4.82 4.73
CA HIS A 30 0.71 4.08 3.74
C HIS A 30 1.18 2.62 3.60
N ASN A 31 0.28 1.66 3.58
CA ASN A 31 0.64 0.24 3.42
C ASN A 31 1.32 -0.02 2.06
N ALA A 32 0.80 0.60 0.98
CA ALA A 32 1.24 0.38 -0.39
C ALA A 32 1.24 1.66 -1.25
N PRO A 33 1.98 2.72 -0.88
CA PRO A 33 2.04 3.95 -1.66
C PRO A 33 2.69 3.71 -3.01
N LEU A 34 2.06 4.15 -4.10
CA LEU A 34 2.60 3.98 -5.45
C LEU A 34 3.92 4.75 -5.62
N TYR A 35 3.95 5.98 -5.11
CA TYR A 35 5.12 6.86 -5.13
C TYR A 35 5.45 7.40 -3.74
N LYS A 36 6.68 7.89 -3.59
CA LYS A 36 7.15 8.60 -2.41
C LYS A 36 6.32 9.87 -2.17
N ASN A 37 5.99 10.15 -0.92
CA ASN A 37 5.48 11.45 -0.50
C ASN A 37 6.58 12.20 0.28
N ASP A 38 7.03 13.35 -0.23
CA ASP A 38 8.08 14.17 0.41
C ASP A 38 7.62 14.79 1.75
N ALA A 39 6.31 14.79 2.03
CA ALA A 39 5.76 15.22 3.31
C ALA A 39 5.78 14.12 4.39
N GLU A 40 6.19 12.89 4.04
CA GLU A 40 6.44 11.84 5.03
C GLU A 40 7.63 12.23 5.92
N THR A 41 7.39 12.29 7.22
CA THR A 41 8.42 12.64 8.20
C THR A 41 9.20 11.40 8.62
N VAL A 42 10.49 11.59 8.86
CA VAL A 42 11.38 10.57 9.42
C VAL A 42 11.59 10.83 10.91
N ASP A 43 11.74 9.78 11.70
CA ASP A 43 12.11 9.91 13.12
C ASP A 43 13.62 10.12 13.31
N ASP A 44 14.42 9.61 12.36
CA ASP A 44 15.87 9.75 12.33
C ASP A 44 16.33 10.05 10.89
N ILE A 45 17.28 10.99 10.76
CA ILE A 45 17.93 11.33 9.49
C ILE A 45 18.58 10.09 8.84
N SER A 46 19.05 9.13 9.65
CA SER A 46 19.62 7.86 9.16
C SER A 46 18.61 7.02 8.38
N SER A 47 17.32 7.18 8.67
CA SER A 47 16.22 6.43 8.05
C SER A 47 15.66 7.10 6.78
N VAL A 48 16.11 8.32 6.43
CA VAL A 48 15.64 9.07 5.24
C VAL A 48 15.81 8.25 3.97
N CYS A 49 16.99 7.66 3.78
CA CYS A 49 17.29 6.87 2.58
C CYS A 49 16.37 5.64 2.47
N ILE A 50 16.00 5.03 3.60
CA ILE A 50 15.11 3.87 3.63
C ILE A 50 13.67 4.31 3.36
N LYS A 51 13.13 5.27 4.12
CA LYS A 51 11.74 5.74 3.95
C LYS A 51 11.46 6.29 2.55
N SER A 52 12.42 6.98 1.93
CA SER A 52 12.29 7.43 0.53
C SER A 52 12.09 6.29 -0.50
N LYS A 53 12.40 5.05 -0.12
CA LYS A 53 12.29 3.84 -0.95
C LYS A 53 11.15 2.91 -0.53
N LEU A 54 10.39 3.25 0.52
CA LEU A 54 9.24 2.48 0.99
C LEU A 54 7.99 2.79 0.16
N ASN A 55 8.10 2.55 -1.15
CA ASN A 55 7.01 2.70 -2.11
C ASN A 55 7.18 1.73 -3.29
N ILE A 56 6.07 1.51 -3.99
CA ILE A 56 5.98 0.56 -5.11
C ILE A 56 7.00 0.92 -6.20
N HIS A 57 7.04 2.18 -6.64
CA HIS A 57 7.93 2.61 -7.72
C HIS A 57 9.39 2.34 -7.40
N ALA A 58 9.86 2.75 -6.22
CA ALA A 58 11.24 2.52 -5.80
C ALA A 58 11.59 1.03 -5.70
N SER A 59 10.65 0.21 -5.24
CA SER A 59 10.85 -1.25 -5.15
C SER A 59 10.96 -1.88 -6.54
N ILE A 60 10.05 -1.55 -7.45
CA ILE A 60 10.09 -2.06 -8.83
C ILE A 60 11.35 -1.61 -9.56
N GLN A 61 11.74 -0.34 -9.44
CA GLN A 61 12.99 0.13 -10.05
C GLN A 61 14.22 -0.56 -9.48
N ALA A 62 14.24 -0.90 -8.19
CA ALA A 62 15.36 -1.67 -7.63
C ALA A 62 15.54 -3.05 -8.29
N TYR A 63 14.46 -3.74 -8.69
CA TYR A 63 14.57 -4.99 -9.44
C TYR A 63 15.02 -4.76 -10.89
N ILE A 64 14.53 -3.70 -11.53
CA ILE A 64 14.88 -3.34 -12.91
C ILE A 64 16.36 -2.93 -12.99
N ASP A 65 16.82 -2.06 -12.09
CA ASP A 65 18.20 -1.60 -11.99
C ASP A 65 19.16 -2.74 -11.66
N ALA A 66 18.68 -3.75 -10.93
CA ALA A 66 19.44 -4.98 -10.69
C ALA A 66 19.56 -5.87 -11.94
N GLY A 67 18.75 -5.64 -12.99
CA GLY A 67 18.80 -6.35 -14.26
C GLY A 67 17.67 -7.37 -14.50
N VAL A 68 16.63 -7.40 -13.66
CA VAL A 68 15.48 -8.29 -13.88
C VAL A 68 14.60 -7.76 -15.02
N SER A 69 14.25 -8.62 -15.97
CA SER A 69 13.35 -8.25 -17.07
C SER A 69 11.98 -7.82 -16.54
N ARG A 70 11.49 -6.66 -17.01
CA ARG A 70 10.21 -6.06 -16.58
C ARG A 70 9.03 -7.03 -16.67
N ASN A 71 8.95 -7.80 -17.75
CA ASN A 71 7.89 -8.79 -17.98
C ASN A 71 7.92 -10.00 -17.00
N LYS A 72 8.99 -10.17 -16.22
CA LYS A 72 9.04 -11.15 -15.13
C LYS A 72 8.60 -10.58 -13.78
N LEU A 73 8.40 -9.27 -13.67
CA LEU A 73 8.01 -8.63 -12.41
C LEU A 73 6.48 -8.58 -12.31
N ILE A 74 5.94 -9.20 -11.27
CA ILE A 74 4.52 -9.20 -10.95
C ILE A 74 4.32 -8.29 -9.73
N LEU A 75 3.51 -7.25 -9.90
CA LEU A 75 3.28 -6.23 -8.87
C LEU A 75 2.31 -6.76 -7.80
N GLY A 76 2.72 -6.72 -6.54
CA GLY A 76 1.89 -7.14 -5.41
C GLY A 76 0.92 -6.05 -4.96
N ILE A 77 -0.35 -6.41 -4.79
CA ILE A 77 -1.41 -5.54 -4.29
C ILE A 77 -2.00 -6.13 -3.00
N PRO A 78 -2.13 -5.33 -1.93
CA PRO A 78 -2.82 -5.74 -0.73
C PRO A 78 -4.34 -5.58 -0.90
N LEU A 79 -5.10 -6.64 -0.64
CA LEU A 79 -6.56 -6.63 -0.48
C LEU A 79 -6.95 -6.44 1.00
N TYR A 80 -6.12 -5.68 1.73
CA TYR A 80 -6.27 -5.34 3.13
C TYR A 80 -5.66 -3.96 3.39
N GLY A 81 -6.02 -3.38 4.53
CA GLY A 81 -5.43 -2.17 5.07
C GLY A 81 -4.80 -2.37 6.43
N ARG A 82 -4.05 -1.36 6.87
CA ARG A 82 -3.35 -1.30 8.16
C ARG A 82 -3.87 -0.12 8.97
N GLY A 83 -4.14 -0.34 10.25
CA GLY A 83 -4.83 0.60 11.12
C GLY A 83 -4.03 0.94 12.39
N TRP A 84 -4.13 2.21 12.79
CA TRP A 84 -3.54 2.78 14.00
C TRP A 84 -4.61 3.43 14.88
N THR A 85 -4.26 3.62 16.15
CA THR A 85 -5.08 4.34 17.13
C THR A 85 -4.31 5.47 17.81
N GLY A 86 -5.03 6.36 18.48
CA GLY A 86 -4.43 7.46 19.25
C GLY A 86 -3.78 8.54 18.39
N VAL A 87 -4.21 8.71 17.13
CA VAL A 87 -3.72 9.75 16.22
C VAL A 87 -4.44 11.07 16.52
N THR A 88 -3.87 11.86 17.43
CA THR A 88 -4.49 13.10 17.92
C THR A 88 -4.21 14.33 17.06
N SER A 89 -3.08 14.34 16.33
CA SER A 89 -2.71 15.44 15.44
C SER A 89 -3.56 15.41 14.17
N THR A 90 -4.22 16.53 13.86
CA THR A 90 -5.00 16.71 12.63
C THR A 90 -4.14 17.21 11.46
N VAL A 91 -2.84 17.46 11.68
CA VAL A 91 -1.91 17.86 10.62
C VAL A 91 -1.86 16.75 9.56
N GLN A 92 -1.96 17.13 8.29
CA GLN A 92 -2.02 16.19 7.16
C GLN A 92 -3.09 15.10 7.31
N ASN A 93 -4.20 15.41 7.99
CA ASN A 93 -5.26 14.44 8.28
C ASN A 93 -4.72 13.16 8.96
N GLY A 94 -3.76 13.33 9.87
CA GLY A 94 -3.17 12.21 10.60
C GLY A 94 -2.12 11.41 9.82
N PHE A 95 -1.76 11.78 8.59
CA PHE A 95 -0.66 11.14 7.86
C PHE A 95 0.72 11.51 8.44
N SER A 96 1.59 10.50 8.59
CA SER A 96 2.92 10.65 9.19
C SER A 96 2.90 11.29 10.59
N GLN A 97 1.81 11.09 11.34
CA GLN A 97 1.64 11.62 12.69
C GLN A 97 1.89 10.55 13.75
N PRO A 98 2.32 10.93 14.97
CA PRO A 98 2.46 9.99 16.09
C PRO A 98 1.17 9.23 16.40
N THR A 99 1.31 7.98 16.79
CA THR A 99 0.22 7.08 17.14
C THR A 99 0.46 6.47 18.53
N SER A 100 -0.58 5.88 19.12
CA SER A 100 -0.43 5.03 20.31
C SER A 100 -0.13 3.56 19.97
N GLY A 101 0.11 3.27 18.68
CA GLY A 101 0.37 1.93 18.14
C GLY A 101 -0.75 1.46 17.21
N GLN A 102 -0.66 0.18 16.83
CA GLN A 102 -1.66 -0.48 15.99
C GLN A 102 -3.03 -0.46 16.66
N LEU A 103 -4.08 -0.34 15.84
CA LEU A 103 -5.46 -0.39 16.31
C LEU A 103 -5.72 -1.76 16.96
N PRO A 104 -6.17 -1.87 18.23
CA PRO A 104 -6.30 -3.15 18.95
C PRO A 104 -7.55 -3.95 18.55
N VAL A 105 -7.97 -3.81 17.30
CA VAL A 105 -9.02 -4.57 16.63
C VAL A 105 -8.62 -4.73 15.16
N GLY A 106 -9.20 -5.72 14.49
CA GLY A 106 -9.06 -5.94 13.06
C GLY A 106 -10.02 -7.03 12.59
N THR A 107 -9.92 -7.44 11.33
CA THR A 107 -10.80 -8.52 10.83
C THR A 107 -10.40 -9.86 11.42
N TRP A 108 -9.10 -10.13 11.42
CA TRP A 108 -8.52 -11.39 11.87
C TRP A 108 -7.41 -11.19 12.90
N GLU A 109 -6.72 -10.06 12.83
CA GLU A 109 -5.65 -9.68 13.75
C GLU A 109 -5.64 -8.17 13.98
N ASN A 110 -5.11 -7.74 15.12
CA ASN A 110 -5.08 -6.33 15.50
C ASN A 110 -4.39 -5.47 14.44
N GLY A 111 -5.06 -4.42 13.99
CA GLY A 111 -4.51 -3.44 13.06
C GLY A 111 -4.55 -3.88 11.61
N VAL A 112 -5.09 -5.05 11.26
CA VAL A 112 -5.21 -5.51 9.87
C VAL A 112 -6.67 -5.75 9.50
N PHE A 113 -7.08 -5.15 8.39
CA PHE A 113 -8.48 -5.12 7.97
C PHE A 113 -8.62 -5.58 6.52
N ASP A 114 -9.45 -6.58 6.25
CA ASP A 114 -9.88 -6.92 4.90
C ASP A 114 -10.47 -5.67 4.22
N TYR A 115 -10.28 -5.53 2.91
CA TYR A 115 -10.88 -4.43 2.15
C TYR A 115 -12.40 -4.33 2.38
N ASP A 116 -13.11 -5.45 2.35
CA ASP A 116 -14.56 -5.48 2.63
C ASP A 116 -14.93 -4.91 4.00
N HIS A 117 -14.14 -5.24 5.04
CA HIS A 117 -14.37 -4.74 6.39
C HIS A 117 -14.17 -3.22 6.43
N ILE A 118 -13.12 -2.71 5.79
CA ILE A 118 -12.86 -1.26 5.68
C ILE A 118 -14.04 -0.57 5.00
N LYS A 119 -14.45 -1.09 3.83
CA LYS A 119 -15.56 -0.54 3.05
C LYS A 119 -16.87 -0.50 3.83
N HIS A 120 -17.18 -1.57 4.57
CA HIS A 120 -18.44 -1.66 5.31
C HIS A 120 -18.45 -0.81 6.59
N SER A 121 -17.35 -0.78 7.33
CA SER A 121 -17.35 -0.28 8.71
C SER A 121 -16.74 1.11 8.88
N PHE A 122 -15.90 1.56 7.93
CA PHE A 122 -15.12 2.79 8.09
C PHE A 122 -15.31 3.80 6.95
N CYS A 123 -15.75 3.39 5.77
CA CYS A 123 -15.91 4.26 4.61
C CYS A 123 -17.18 5.15 4.67
N SER A 124 -17.24 6.06 5.64
CA SER A 124 -18.05 7.28 5.48
C SER A 124 -17.26 8.30 4.64
N SER A 125 -17.89 8.95 3.65
CA SER A 125 -17.22 9.91 2.76
C SER A 125 -16.50 11.04 3.50
N SER A 126 -17.01 11.44 4.68
CA SER A 126 -16.42 12.47 5.54
C SER A 126 -15.11 12.08 6.23
N SER A 127 -14.72 10.81 6.18
CA SER A 127 -13.51 10.29 6.83
C SER A 127 -12.50 9.72 5.84
N ARG A 128 -12.81 9.68 4.55
CA ARG A 128 -11.89 9.25 3.48
C ARG A 128 -11.12 10.46 2.95
N TYR A 129 -9.81 10.30 2.89
CA TYR A 129 -8.87 11.26 2.31
C TYR A 129 -8.09 10.59 1.17
N TRP A 130 -7.53 11.42 0.29
CA TRP A 130 -6.71 10.98 -0.82
C TRP A 130 -5.32 11.62 -0.70
N ASP A 131 -4.28 10.81 -0.75
CA ASP A 131 -2.90 11.28 -0.88
C ASP A 131 -2.54 11.29 -2.37
N ASP A 132 -2.49 12.47 -2.96
CA ASP A 132 -2.18 12.60 -4.39
C ASP A 132 -0.70 12.40 -4.72
N ALA A 133 0.21 12.55 -3.76
CA ALA A 133 1.62 12.26 -3.99
C ALA A 133 1.83 10.75 -4.05
N SER A 134 1.26 10.01 -3.09
CA SER A 134 1.40 8.55 -3.01
C SER A 134 0.37 7.76 -3.82
N LYS A 135 -0.66 8.43 -4.37
CA LYS A 135 -1.75 7.83 -5.16
C LYS A 135 -2.50 6.71 -4.42
N VAL A 136 -2.81 6.95 -3.14
CA VAL A 136 -3.53 5.99 -2.30
C VAL A 136 -4.56 6.70 -1.41
N PRO A 137 -5.67 6.02 -1.07
CA PRO A 137 -6.61 6.52 -0.10
C PRO A 137 -6.13 6.24 1.33
N PHE A 138 -6.72 6.94 2.28
CA PHE A 138 -6.66 6.58 3.69
C PHE A 138 -7.90 7.08 4.43
N LEU A 139 -8.18 6.52 5.60
CA LEU A 139 -9.25 6.96 6.47
C LEU A 139 -8.66 7.62 7.71
N TYR A 140 -9.26 8.72 8.16
CA TYR A 140 -8.92 9.35 9.42
C TYR A 140 -10.17 9.88 10.13
N ASN A 141 -10.27 9.59 11.42
CA ASN A 141 -11.29 10.13 12.29
C ASN A 141 -10.62 10.81 13.49
N SER A 142 -10.59 12.14 13.49
CA SER A 142 -9.94 12.95 14.52
C SER A 142 -10.59 12.85 15.90
N SER A 143 -11.87 12.49 15.97
CA SER A 143 -12.59 12.32 17.24
C SER A 143 -12.20 11.02 17.95
N THR A 144 -11.93 9.96 17.20
CA THR A 144 -11.53 8.64 17.73
C THR A 144 -10.02 8.41 17.68
N GLY A 145 -9.29 9.19 16.89
CA GLY A 145 -7.88 8.99 16.61
C GLY A 145 -7.58 7.74 15.78
N ILE A 146 -8.58 7.18 15.09
CA ILE A 146 -8.41 6.03 14.19
C ILE A 146 -7.88 6.52 12.84
N TRP A 147 -6.83 5.87 12.36
CA TRP A 147 -6.25 6.12 11.03
C TRP A 147 -6.00 4.79 10.32
N ILE A 148 -6.44 4.65 9.07
CA ILE A 148 -6.35 3.39 8.30
C ILE A 148 -5.81 3.67 6.91
N SER A 149 -4.69 3.05 6.55
CA SER A 149 -4.21 2.99 5.16
C SER A 149 -4.77 1.76 4.46
N PHE A 150 -5.16 1.89 3.20
CA PHE A 150 -5.70 0.81 2.39
C PHE A 150 -5.58 1.14 0.89
N ASP A 151 -5.99 0.20 0.04
CA ASP A 151 -6.20 0.44 -1.39
C ASP A 151 -7.70 0.47 -1.70
N ASP A 152 -8.09 1.30 -2.66
CA ASP A 152 -9.44 1.33 -3.20
C ASP A 152 -9.43 1.27 -4.73
N GLU A 153 -10.62 1.27 -5.32
CA GLU A 153 -10.80 1.16 -6.76
C GLU A 153 -9.96 2.18 -7.56
N THR A 154 -9.75 3.39 -7.01
CA THR A 154 -8.95 4.44 -7.66
C THR A 154 -7.46 4.11 -7.62
N SER A 155 -6.92 3.75 -6.45
CA SER A 155 -5.50 3.41 -6.35
C SER A 155 -5.17 2.11 -7.09
N ILE A 156 -6.08 1.14 -7.11
CA ILE A 156 -5.95 -0.08 -7.92
C ILE A 156 -5.88 0.23 -9.41
N GLN A 157 -6.74 1.11 -9.92
CA GLN A 157 -6.68 1.54 -11.32
C GLN A 157 -5.32 2.16 -11.65
N LEU A 158 -4.82 3.06 -10.81
CA LEU A 158 -3.52 3.72 -11.01
C LEU A 158 -2.35 2.73 -10.96
N LYS A 159 -2.40 1.72 -10.08
CA LYS A 159 -1.41 0.64 -10.04
C LYS A 159 -1.47 -0.23 -11.30
N CYS A 160 -2.65 -0.47 -11.86
CA CYS A 160 -2.79 -1.16 -13.14
C CYS A 160 -2.24 -0.34 -14.31
N ASP A 161 -2.46 0.97 -14.30
CA ASP A 161 -1.87 1.87 -15.30
C ASP A 161 -0.34 1.88 -15.20
N TYR A 162 0.20 1.86 -13.97
CA TYR A 162 1.63 1.73 -13.71
C TYR A 162 2.20 0.40 -14.25
N ILE A 163 1.51 -0.72 -14.04
CA ILE A 163 1.88 -2.04 -14.61
C ILE A 163 2.04 -1.95 -16.13
N LYS A 164 1.10 -1.29 -16.81
CA LYS A 164 1.16 -1.11 -18.27
C LYS A 164 2.30 -0.19 -18.69
N GLN A 165 2.45 0.95 -18.02
CA GLN A 165 3.47 1.96 -18.35
C GLN A 165 4.88 1.42 -18.19
N GLU A 166 5.13 0.60 -17.16
CA GLU A 166 6.44 0.01 -16.90
C GLU A 166 6.64 -1.35 -17.61
N CYS A 167 5.65 -1.81 -18.38
CA CYS A 167 5.65 -3.10 -19.08
C CYS A 167 5.89 -4.29 -18.13
N LEU A 168 5.25 -4.28 -16.96
CA LEU A 168 5.36 -5.35 -15.97
C LEU A 168 4.58 -6.60 -16.41
N GLY A 169 4.92 -7.75 -15.83
CA GLY A 169 4.34 -9.04 -16.19
C GLY A 169 2.90 -9.27 -15.71
N GLY A 170 2.43 -8.48 -14.74
CA GLY A 170 1.07 -8.57 -14.23
C GLY A 170 0.95 -8.17 -12.77
N VAL A 171 -0.03 -8.77 -12.09
CA VAL A 171 -0.44 -8.47 -10.72
C VAL A 171 -0.55 -9.73 -9.88
N MET A 172 -0.18 -9.62 -8.60
CA MET A 172 -0.40 -10.62 -7.55
C MET A 172 -1.19 -9.95 -6.42
N PHE A 173 -2.11 -10.68 -5.79
CA PHE A 173 -2.88 -10.17 -4.66
C PHE A 173 -2.57 -10.92 -3.38
N TRP A 174 -2.58 -10.19 -2.27
CA TRP A 174 -2.70 -10.76 -0.93
C TRP A 174 -3.88 -10.14 -0.19
N GLU A 175 -4.96 -10.84 0.13
CA GLU A 175 -5.35 -12.16 -0.40
C GLU A 175 -6.83 -12.16 -0.78
N LEU A 176 -7.27 -13.17 -1.52
CA LEU A 176 -8.59 -13.18 -2.18
C LEU A 176 -9.76 -12.99 -1.23
N SER A 177 -9.69 -13.50 0.00
CA SER A 177 -10.77 -13.39 0.98
C SER A 177 -10.93 -11.97 1.54
N GLY A 178 -9.97 -11.07 1.30
CA GLY A 178 -10.06 -9.65 1.65
C GLY A 178 -11.03 -8.84 0.78
N ASP A 179 -11.34 -9.32 -0.44
CA ASP A 179 -12.22 -8.69 -1.43
C ASP A 179 -13.30 -9.68 -1.91
N ARG A 180 -14.18 -10.13 -1.00
CA ARG A 180 -15.21 -11.15 -1.27
C ARG A 180 -16.22 -10.71 -2.33
N ASN A 181 -16.38 -9.39 -2.47
CA ASN A 181 -17.28 -8.80 -3.47
C ASN A 181 -16.60 -8.60 -4.83
N ASN A 182 -15.31 -8.92 -4.95
CA ASN A 182 -14.47 -8.72 -6.14
C ASN A 182 -14.46 -7.27 -6.63
N GLU A 183 -14.60 -6.27 -5.76
CA GLU A 183 -14.59 -4.86 -6.17
C GLU A 183 -13.23 -4.48 -6.75
N LEU A 184 -12.15 -4.76 -6.02
CA LEU A 184 -10.79 -4.44 -6.45
C LEU A 184 -10.31 -5.37 -7.56
N ILE A 185 -10.61 -6.67 -7.42
CA ILE A 185 -10.26 -7.68 -8.42
C ILE A 185 -10.91 -7.36 -9.78
N ASN A 186 -12.18 -6.93 -9.80
CA ASN A 186 -12.85 -6.57 -11.05
C ASN A 186 -12.25 -5.30 -11.69
N VAL A 187 -11.83 -4.31 -10.89
CA VAL A 187 -11.10 -3.14 -11.42
C VAL A 187 -9.84 -3.61 -12.12
N THR A 188 -9.05 -4.48 -11.49
CA THR A 188 -7.81 -5.00 -12.08
C THR A 188 -8.05 -5.82 -13.35
N ILE A 189 -9.04 -6.71 -13.35
CA ILE A 189 -9.42 -7.49 -14.53
C ILE A 189 -9.77 -6.54 -15.69
N ASN A 190 -10.59 -5.52 -15.43
CA ASN A 190 -11.01 -4.59 -16.48
C ASN A 190 -9.87 -3.67 -16.94
N ALA A 191 -9.01 -3.26 -16.02
CA ALA A 191 -7.87 -2.43 -16.33
C ALA A 191 -6.83 -3.20 -17.16
N LEU A 192 -6.54 -4.46 -16.86
CA LEU A 192 -5.46 -5.21 -17.54
C LEU A 192 -5.91 -6.01 -18.77
N LYS A 193 -7.22 -6.11 -19.03
CA LYS A 193 -7.73 -6.64 -20.31
C LYS A 193 -7.13 -5.85 -21.49
N GLN A 194 -6.58 -6.60 -22.45
CA GLN A 194 -6.14 -6.08 -23.74
C GLN A 194 -7.33 -6.00 -24.71
#